data_AF-A0A3B8LAJ3-F1
#
_entry.id   AF-A0A3B8LAJ3-F1
#
_cell.length_a   1.000
_cell.length_b   1.000
_cell.length_c   1.000
_cell.angle_alpha   90.00
_cell.angle_beta   90.00
_cell.angle_gamma   90.00
#
_symmetry.space_group_name_H-M   'P 1'
#
loop_
_entity.id
_entity.type
_entity.pdbx_description
1 polymer ?
#
loop_
_entity_poly.entity_id
_entity_poly.type
_entity_poly.pdbx_seq_one_letter_code
_entity_poly.pdbx_strand_id
1 'polypeptide(L)'
;DLNKQLAEHGAPLFLQAVLETLNDTVQSHPQIKAEGSYQTRASDDDCKLDPSEPAQTLYNFVRGVSQWMPLTYELEEHKFVVIDAISVHKGEHIPGEFLFFDNVLTLQCPDGIVKLKANTAYPTI
;
A
#
# COMPACT_ATOMS: atom_id res chain seq x y z
N ASP A 1 7.95 -9.27 3.07
CA ASP A 1 8.60 -8.10 2.47
C ASP A 1 8.82 -8.39 0.99
N LEU A 2 8.13 -7.64 0.11
CA LEU A 2 8.20 -7.82 -1.33
C LEU A 2 9.56 -7.36 -1.90
N ASN A 3 10.18 -6.32 -1.32
CA ASN A 3 11.44 -5.78 -1.81
C ASN A 3 12.55 -6.84 -1.71
N LYS A 4 12.64 -7.51 -0.55
CA LYS A 4 13.57 -8.62 -0.33
C LYS A 4 13.37 -9.76 -1.34
N GLN A 5 12.11 -10.17 -1.55
CA GLN A 5 11.81 -11.25 -2.51
C GLN A 5 12.24 -10.86 -3.93
N LEU A 6 11.96 -9.62 -4.36
CA LEU A 6 12.37 -9.14 -5.68
C LEU A 6 13.91 -9.04 -5.80
N ALA A 7 14.61 -8.67 -4.74
CA ALA A 7 16.08 -8.66 -4.74
C ALA A 7 16.67 -10.08 -4.89
N GLU A 8 16.13 -11.05 -4.15
CA GLU A 8 16.57 -12.45 -4.18
C GLU A 8 16.31 -13.11 -5.55
N HIS A 9 15.18 -12.80 -6.18
CA HIS A 9 14.83 -13.35 -7.50
C HIS A 9 15.45 -12.56 -8.66
N GLY A 10 15.66 -11.25 -8.49
CA GLY A 10 16.19 -10.38 -9.53
C GLY A 10 17.69 -10.60 -9.79
N ALA A 11 18.48 -10.89 -8.76
CA ALA A 11 19.93 -11.03 -8.93
C ALA A 11 20.33 -12.21 -9.85
N PRO A 12 19.74 -13.42 -9.73
CA PRO A 12 19.99 -14.51 -10.67
C PRO A 12 19.56 -14.18 -12.10
N LEU A 13 18.40 -13.53 -12.28
CA LEU A 13 17.90 -13.13 -13.60
C LEU A 13 18.81 -12.12 -14.28
N PHE A 14 19.33 -11.16 -13.52
CA PHE A 14 20.31 -10.20 -14.04
C PHE A 14 21.60 -10.89 -14.49
N LEU A 15 22.14 -11.81 -13.68
CA LEU A 15 23.33 -12.57 -14.05
C LEU A 15 23.10 -13.42 -15.31
N GLN A 16 21.94 -14.09 -15.40
CA GLN A 16 21.56 -14.85 -16.58
C GLN A 16 21.53 -13.96 -17.83
N ALA A 17 20.87 -12.81 -17.77
CA ALA A 17 20.79 -11.87 -18.90
C ALA A 17 22.18 -11.38 -19.35
N VAL A 18 23.08 -11.11 -18.41
CA VAL A 18 24.48 -10.73 -18.72
C VAL A 18 25.21 -11.88 -19.43
N LEU A 19 25.07 -13.11 -18.96
CA LEU A 19 25.69 -14.29 -19.58
C LEU A 19 25.12 -14.55 -20.99
N GLU A 20 23.81 -14.43 -21.18
CA GLU A 20 23.18 -14.58 -22.49
C GLU A 20 23.61 -13.48 -23.47
N THR A 21 23.83 -12.27 -22.97
CA THR A 21 24.36 -11.15 -23.78
C THR A 21 25.81 -11.42 -24.19
N LEU A 22 26.67 -11.88 -23.26
CA LEU A 22 28.09 -12.16 -23.55
C LEU A 22 28.29 -13.31 -24.53
N ASN A 23 27.35 -14.26 -24.58
CA ASN A 23 27.40 -15.42 -25.45
C ASN A 23 26.61 -15.23 -26.75
N ASP A 24 26.07 -14.03 -27.01
CA ASP A 24 25.21 -13.74 -28.16
C ASP A 24 23.97 -14.66 -28.28
N THR A 25 23.44 -15.15 -27.15
CA THR A 25 22.28 -16.06 -27.12
C THR A 25 20.96 -15.38 -26.72
N VAL A 26 21.00 -14.10 -26.38
CA VAL A 26 19.83 -13.33 -25.94
C VAL A 26 18.73 -13.31 -27.01
N GLN A 27 17.48 -13.53 -26.60
CA GLN A 27 16.30 -13.39 -27.45
C GLN A 27 15.54 -12.12 -27.08
N SER A 28 15.37 -11.21 -28.04
CA SER A 28 14.61 -9.98 -27.81
C SER A 28 13.12 -10.21 -28.02
N HIS A 29 12.32 -9.84 -27.02
CA HIS A 29 10.87 -9.90 -27.07
C HIS A 29 10.29 -8.49 -26.94
N PRO A 30 9.78 -7.89 -28.03
CA PRO A 30 9.13 -6.58 -27.96
C PRO A 30 7.93 -6.59 -27.01
N GLN A 31 7.77 -5.51 -26.23
CA GLN A 31 6.60 -5.34 -25.35
C GLN A 31 5.31 -5.18 -26.19
N ILE A 32 4.23 -5.80 -25.74
CA ILE A 32 2.90 -5.62 -26.34
C ILE A 32 2.33 -4.30 -25.85
N LYS A 33 2.32 -3.27 -26.71
CA LYS A 33 1.91 -1.89 -26.34
C LYS A 33 0.53 -1.81 -25.68
N ALA A 34 -0.40 -2.67 -26.08
CA ALA A 34 -1.76 -2.69 -25.55
C ALA A 34 -1.86 -3.20 -24.09
N GLU A 35 -0.84 -3.89 -23.59
CA GLU A 35 -0.82 -4.47 -22.24
C GLU A 35 0.00 -3.62 -21.25
N GLY A 36 0.68 -2.58 -21.73
CA GLY A 36 1.47 -1.68 -20.89
C GLY A 36 0.58 -0.83 -19.99
N SER A 37 1.01 -0.64 -18.75
CA SER A 37 0.43 0.34 -17.82
C SER A 37 1.53 1.24 -17.25
N TYR A 38 1.14 2.43 -16.80
CA TYR A 38 2.05 3.39 -16.19
C TYR A 38 1.68 3.56 -14.72
N GLN A 39 2.71 3.69 -13.89
CA GLN A 39 2.58 4.07 -12.49
C GLN A 39 3.15 5.46 -12.33
N THR A 40 2.33 6.40 -11.86
CA THR A 40 2.77 7.76 -11.56
C THR A 40 3.59 7.77 -10.28
N ARG A 41 4.43 8.78 -10.13
CA ARG A 41 5.06 9.06 -8.85
C ARG A 41 3.96 9.44 -7.86
N ALA A 42 3.91 8.76 -6.72
CA ALA A 42 2.99 9.10 -5.65
C ALA A 42 3.27 10.52 -5.13
N SER A 43 2.19 11.24 -4.88
CA SER A 43 2.12 12.54 -4.23
C SER A 43 1.70 12.40 -2.77
N ASP A 44 1.79 13.50 -2.01
CA ASP A 44 1.31 13.52 -0.62
C ASP A 44 -0.21 13.32 -0.54
N ASP A 45 -0.96 13.74 -1.56
CA ASP A 45 -2.41 13.51 -1.64
C ASP A 45 -2.74 12.03 -1.83
N ASP A 46 -1.91 11.28 -2.57
CA ASP A 46 -2.05 9.82 -2.71
C ASP A 46 -1.81 9.09 -1.37
N CYS A 47 -1.18 9.75 -0.38
CA CYS A 47 -0.93 9.18 0.94
C CYS A 47 -2.07 9.40 1.93
N LYS A 48 -3.14 10.09 1.53
CA LYS A 48 -4.35 10.24 2.34
C LYS A 48 -5.24 9.02 2.16
N LEU A 49 -5.61 8.39 3.27
CA LEU A 49 -6.51 7.25 3.26
C LEU A 49 -7.93 7.71 2.98
N ASP A 50 -8.58 7.04 2.03
CA ASP A 50 -9.98 7.23 1.69
C ASP A 50 -10.80 6.00 2.10
N PRO A 51 -11.58 6.08 3.20
CA PRO A 51 -12.45 4.98 3.62
C PRO A 51 -13.62 4.72 2.67
N SER A 52 -13.85 5.56 1.65
CA SER A 52 -14.86 5.29 0.62
C SER A 52 -14.45 4.14 -0.31
N GLU A 53 -13.18 3.75 -0.31
CA GLU A 53 -12.67 2.57 -0.99
C GLU A 53 -13.05 1.26 -0.25
N PRO A 54 -13.12 0.10 -0.95
CA PRO A 54 -13.31 -1.18 -0.30
C PRO A 54 -12.22 -1.46 0.75
N ALA A 55 -12.60 -2.09 1.86
CA ALA A 55 -11.71 -2.34 3.00
C ALA A 55 -10.47 -3.15 2.59
N GLN A 56 -10.61 -4.07 1.64
CA GLN A 56 -9.50 -4.85 1.12
C GLN A 56 -8.52 -4.01 0.30
N THR A 57 -9.02 -3.03 -0.47
CA THR A 57 -8.20 -2.09 -1.24
C THR A 57 -7.37 -1.26 -0.27
N LEU A 58 -8.00 -0.69 0.76
CA LEU A 58 -7.31 0.13 1.75
C LEU A 58 -6.28 -0.68 2.55
N TYR A 59 -6.62 -1.91 2.95
CA TYR A 59 -5.70 -2.84 3.60
C TYR A 59 -4.44 -3.12 2.74
N ASN A 60 -4.64 -3.42 1.45
CA ASN A 60 -3.55 -3.71 0.53
C ASN A 60 -2.67 -2.48 0.30
N PHE A 61 -3.31 -1.32 0.12
CA PHE A 61 -2.63 -0.05 -0.07
C PHE A 61 -1.72 0.29 1.11
N VAL A 62 -2.25 0.22 2.35
CA VAL A 62 -1.48 0.49 3.57
C VAL A 62 -0.25 -0.41 3.65
N ARG A 63 -0.39 -1.71 3.40
CA ARG A 63 0.74 -2.65 3.42
C ARG A 63 1.78 -2.41 2.33
N GLY A 64 1.36 -1.91 1.17
CA GLY A 64 2.27 -1.60 0.07
C GLY A 64 3.11 -0.36 0.34
N VAL A 65 2.51 0.66 0.97
CA VAL A 65 3.04 2.03 0.98
C VAL A 65 3.57 2.49 2.34
N SER A 66 2.98 2.07 3.46
CA SER A 66 3.30 2.60 4.81
C SER A 66 4.77 2.47 5.23
N GLN A 67 5.50 1.51 4.66
CA GLN A 67 6.94 1.34 4.90
C GLN A 67 7.81 2.43 4.24
N TRP A 68 7.28 3.13 3.22
CA TRP A 68 8.00 4.10 2.40
C TRP A 68 7.56 5.53 2.68
N MET A 69 6.28 5.74 2.96
CA MET A 69 5.68 7.06 3.18
C MET A 69 4.67 6.99 4.32
N PRO A 70 4.58 8.04 5.16
CA PRO A 70 3.56 8.11 6.19
C PRO A 70 2.19 8.26 5.53
N LEU A 71 1.26 7.37 5.89
CA LEU A 71 -0.13 7.45 5.44
C LEU A 71 -0.95 8.19 6.48
N THR A 72 -1.88 9.05 6.05
CA THR A 72 -2.67 9.87 6.96
C THR A 72 -4.16 9.66 6.76
N TYR A 73 -4.92 9.65 7.86
CA TYR A 73 -6.37 9.76 7.82
C TYR A 73 -6.78 10.98 8.63
N GLU A 74 -7.64 11.82 8.05
CA GLU A 74 -8.12 13.05 8.66
C GLU A 74 -9.65 13.06 8.61
N LEU A 75 -10.28 13.26 9.76
CA LEU A 75 -11.72 13.48 9.86
C LEU A 75 -12.00 14.51 10.96
N GLU A 76 -12.64 15.62 10.58
CA GLU A 76 -12.90 16.76 11.47
C GLU A 76 -11.61 17.25 12.19
N GLU A 77 -11.55 17.17 13.52
CA GLU A 77 -10.40 17.57 14.34
C GLU A 77 -9.39 16.42 14.56
N HIS A 78 -9.68 15.22 14.04
CA HIS A 78 -8.84 14.05 14.23
C HIS A 78 -7.88 13.85 13.07
N LYS A 79 -6.60 13.70 13.40
CA LYS A 79 -5.55 13.33 12.45
C LYS A 79 -4.78 12.12 12.95
N PHE A 80 -4.69 11.10 12.11
CA PHE A 80 -4.01 9.84 12.39
C PHE A 80 -2.88 9.63 11.41
N VAL A 81 -1.74 9.16 11.92
CA VAL A 81 -0.65 8.63 11.08
C VAL A 81 -0.71 7.12 11.15
N VAL A 82 -1.01 6.50 10.02
CA VAL A 82 -1.14 5.04 9.87
C VAL A 82 0.21 4.44 9.54
N ILE A 83 0.56 3.38 10.28
CA ILE A 83 1.89 2.76 10.26
C ILE A 83 1.82 1.34 9.70
N ASP A 84 0.70 0.64 9.90
CA ASP A 84 0.54 -0.73 9.41
C ASP A 84 -0.95 -1.10 9.26
N ALA A 85 -1.24 -2.17 8.51
CA ALA A 85 -2.56 -2.76 8.43
C ALA A 85 -2.61 -4.05 9.24
N ILE A 86 -3.59 -4.17 10.14
CA ILE A 86 -3.73 -5.32 11.04
C ILE A 86 -4.62 -6.39 10.40
N SER A 87 -5.85 -6.02 10.04
CA SER A 87 -6.83 -6.97 9.49
C SER A 87 -7.91 -6.28 8.66
N VAL A 88 -8.65 -7.09 7.91
CA VAL A 88 -9.81 -6.69 7.11
C VAL A 88 -10.95 -7.66 7.41
N HIS A 89 -12.17 -7.12 7.58
CA HIS A 89 -13.36 -7.89 7.93
C HIS A 89 -14.53 -7.46 7.05
N LYS A 90 -14.93 -8.32 6.11
CA LYS A 90 -16.02 -8.03 5.18
C LYS A 90 -17.39 -8.22 5.83
N GLY A 91 -18.32 -7.31 5.55
CA GLY A 91 -19.69 -7.33 6.08
C GLY A 91 -19.81 -7.01 7.58
N GLU A 92 -18.69 -6.75 8.27
CA GLU A 92 -18.70 -6.17 9.61
C GLU A 92 -18.94 -4.66 9.52
N HIS A 93 -19.61 -4.12 10.53
CA HIS A 93 -19.92 -2.69 10.62
C HIS A 93 -19.64 -2.17 12.03
N ILE A 94 -19.18 -0.92 12.09
CA ILE A 94 -19.02 -0.18 13.33
C ILE A 94 -20.04 0.97 13.39
N PRO A 95 -20.43 1.42 14.60
CA PRO A 95 -21.14 2.68 14.74
C PRO A 95 -20.24 3.84 14.33
N GLY A 96 -20.68 4.64 13.35
CA GLY A 96 -19.94 5.81 12.86
C GLY A 96 -18.90 5.49 11.77
N GLU A 97 -18.06 6.48 11.47
CA GLU A 97 -17.06 6.40 10.38
C GLU A 97 -15.75 5.74 10.83
N PHE A 98 -15.36 5.94 12.09
CA PHE A 98 -14.16 5.34 12.65
C PHE A 98 -14.28 5.06 14.16
N LEU A 99 -13.45 4.14 14.65
CA LEU A 99 -13.17 3.93 16.07
C LEU A 99 -11.66 3.96 16.29
N PHE A 100 -11.21 4.61 17.35
CA PHE A 100 -9.80 4.61 17.73
C PHE A 100 -9.61 4.20 19.20
N PHE A 101 -8.91 3.09 19.42
CA PHE A 101 -8.62 2.57 20.76
C PHE A 101 -7.29 1.81 20.74
N ASP A 102 -6.44 2.04 21.74
CA ASP A 102 -5.14 1.35 21.90
C ASP A 102 -4.26 1.36 20.63
N ASN A 103 -4.13 2.52 19.99
CA ASN A 103 -3.39 2.72 18.73
C ASN A 103 -3.91 1.88 17.55
N VAL A 104 -5.16 1.44 17.61
CA VAL A 104 -5.87 0.78 16.52
C VAL A 104 -6.96 1.70 16.00
N LEU A 105 -6.78 2.15 14.76
CA LEU A 105 -7.78 2.86 13.99
C LEU A 105 -8.61 1.84 13.21
N THR A 106 -9.89 1.74 13.50
CA THR A 106 -10.85 0.95 12.74
C THR A 106 -11.64 1.90 11.85
N LEU A 107 -11.57 1.71 10.54
CA LEU A 107 -12.30 2.52 9.57
C LEU A 107 -13.49 1.73 9.01
N GLN A 108 -14.63 2.39 8.90
CA GLN A 108 -15.79 1.89 8.17
C GLN A 108 -15.57 2.12 6.66
N CYS A 109 -15.68 1.04 5.88
CA CYS A 109 -15.62 1.05 4.42
C CYS A 109 -16.95 0.53 3.83
N PRO A 110 -17.20 0.62 2.52
CA PRO A 110 -18.46 0.17 1.93
C PRO A 110 -18.73 -1.33 2.06
N ASP A 111 -17.69 -2.17 2.04
CA ASP A 111 -17.80 -3.64 2.06
C ASP A 111 -17.37 -4.28 3.39
N GLY A 112 -17.09 -3.49 4.42
CA GLY A 112 -16.68 -3.98 5.73
C GLY A 112 -15.87 -2.96 6.53
N ILE A 113 -14.97 -3.46 7.37
CA ILE A 113 -14.04 -2.64 8.14
C ILE A 113 -12.60 -3.03 7.88
N VAL A 114 -11.70 -2.07 8.05
CA VAL A 114 -10.25 -2.31 8.11
C VAL A 114 -9.70 -1.82 9.45
N LYS A 115 -8.85 -2.65 10.07
CA LYS A 115 -8.15 -2.31 11.30
C LYS A 115 -6.71 -1.97 10.97
N LEU A 116 -6.28 -0.79 11.39
CA LEU A 116 -5.01 -0.18 11.07
C LEU A 116 -4.28 0.16 12.37
N LYS A 117 -2.97 -0.05 12.40
CA LYS A 117 -2.12 0.47 13.47
C LYS A 117 -1.84 1.93 13.17
N ALA A 118 -2.18 2.82 14.10
CA ALA A 118 -2.05 4.24 13.92
C ALA A 118 -1.67 4.96 15.22
N ASN A 119 -0.97 6.07 15.08
CA ASN A 119 -0.76 7.03 16.16
C ASN A 119 -1.64 8.25 15.92
N THR A 120 -2.11 8.90 16.98
CA THR A 120 -2.64 10.26 16.85
C THR A 120 -1.49 11.19 16.47
N ALA A 121 -1.70 12.02 15.44
CA ALA A 121 -0.81 13.15 15.24
C ALA A 121 -1.08 14.15 16.37
N TYR A 122 -0.05 14.52 17.13
CA TYR A 122 -0.17 15.70 18.00
C TYR A 122 -0.59 16.90 17.15
N PRO A 123 -1.44 17.82 17.65
CA PRO A 123 -1.67 19.06 16.94
C PRO A 123 -0.32 19.76 16.78
N THR A 124 0.06 20.04 15.54
CA THR A 124 1.16 20.96 15.26
C THR A 124 0.75 22.30 15.88
N ILE A 125 1.44 22.69 16.95
CA ILE A 125 1.29 23.99 17.61
C ILE A 125 1.66 25.10 16.61
#